data_AF-A0AA39INA4-F1
#
_entry.id   AF-A0AA39INA4-F1
#
_cell.length_a   1.000
_cell.length_b   1.000
_cell.length_c   1.000
_cell.angle_alpha   90.00
_cell.angle_beta   90.00
_cell.angle_gamma   90.00
#
_symmetry.space_group_name_H-M   'P 1'
#
loop_
_entity.id
_entity.type
_entity.pdbx_description
1 polymer ?
#
loop_
_entity_poly.entity_id
_entity_poly.type
_entity_poly.pdbx_seq_one_letter_code
_entity_poly.pdbx_strand_id
1 'polypeptide(L)' 'MPQEVLLLTLLLITAVNVQLPCNSGGCPQDYVCNKSTDTCEVVRECKDNLPWCERNKERCNGQFRGFLEQQCAKTCGYC' A
#
# COMPACT_ATOMS: atom_id res chain seq x y z
N MET A 1 -15.30 -37.69 -18.17
CA MET A 1 -13.94 -37.47 -17.63
C MET A 1 -13.38 -36.03 -17.76
N PRO A 2 -13.94 -35.06 -18.53
CA PRO A 2 -13.35 -33.70 -18.60
C PRO A 2 -13.96 -32.66 -17.62
N GLN A 3 -15.10 -32.93 -16.99
CA GLN A 3 -15.79 -31.95 -16.12
C GLN A 3 -15.17 -31.83 -14.72
N GLU A 4 -14.70 -32.95 -14.14
CA GLU A 4 -14.02 -32.99 -12.83
C GLU A 4 -12.71 -32.18 -12.84
N VAL A 5 -11.98 -32.20 -13.97
CA VAL A 5 -10.69 -31.49 -14.12
C VAL A 5 -10.89 -29.98 -14.12
N LEU A 6 -12.00 -29.49 -14.70
CA LEU A 6 -12.30 -28.06 -14.80
C LEU A 6 -12.59 -27.42 -13.42
N LEU A 7 -13.29 -28.15 -12.56
CA LEU A 7 -13.57 -27.73 -11.17
C LEU A 7 -12.30 -27.65 -10.31
N LEU A 8 -11.40 -28.62 -10.46
CA LEU A 8 -10.10 -28.63 -9.78
C LEU A 8 -9.22 -27.45 -10.22
N THR A 9 -9.23 -27.11 -11.53
CA THR A 9 -8.50 -25.93 -12.01
C THR A 9 -9.06 -24.61 -11.48
N LEU A 10 -10.40 -24.47 -11.36
CA LEU A 10 -11.03 -23.26 -10.82
C LEU A 10 -10.69 -23.02 -9.35
N LEU A 11 -10.65 -24.09 -8.53
CA LEU A 11 -10.28 -24.00 -7.11
C LEU A 11 -8.79 -23.62 -6.89
N LEU A 12 -7.90 -24.04 -7.82
CA LEU A 12 -6.48 -23.66 -7.78
C LEU A 12 -6.23 -22.21 -8.22
N ILE A 13 -7.06 -21.65 -9.12
CA ILE A 13 -6.93 -20.24 -9.57
C ILE A 13 -7.38 -19.27 -8.48
N THR A 14 -8.28 -19.68 -7.57
CA THR A 14 -8.68 -18.85 -6.42
C THR A 14 -7.65 -18.78 -5.30
N ALA A 15 -6.43 -19.30 -5.51
CA ALA A 15 -5.32 -19.17 -4.59
C ALA A 15 -4.88 -17.70 -4.43
N VAL A 16 -5.51 -17.09 -3.43
CA VAL A 16 -4.96 -16.09 -2.51
C VAL A 16 -4.64 -14.72 -3.09
N ASN A 17 -5.69 -13.91 -3.25
CA ASN A 17 -5.55 -12.50 -2.89
C ASN A 17 -5.31 -12.46 -1.37
N VAL A 18 -4.05 -12.60 -0.92
CA VAL A 18 -3.65 -12.39 0.48
C VAL A 18 -3.83 -10.90 0.76
N GLN A 19 -5.07 -10.48 1.01
CA GLN A 19 -5.34 -9.17 1.57
C GLN A 19 -5.10 -9.31 3.07
N LEU A 20 -3.94 -8.83 3.50
CA LEU A 20 -3.50 -8.97 4.88
C LEU A 20 -4.41 -8.10 5.77
N PRO A 21 -5.14 -8.64 6.76
CA PRO A 21 -6.02 -7.83 7.60
C PRO A 21 -5.23 -6.94 8.55
N CYS A 22 -5.79 -5.80 8.94
CA CYS A 22 -5.20 -4.97 9.98
C CYS A 22 -5.27 -5.69 11.33
N ASN A 23 -4.12 -5.97 11.95
CA ASN A 23 -4.13 -6.56 13.30
C ASN A 23 -3.94 -5.45 14.34
N SER A 24 -4.99 -5.13 15.10
CA SER A 24 -4.99 -4.04 16.09
C SER A 24 -4.56 -2.68 15.51
N GLY A 25 -4.90 -2.42 14.24
CA GLY A 25 -4.51 -1.20 13.51
C GLY A 25 -3.05 -1.17 13.04
N GLY A 26 -2.29 -2.26 13.23
CA GLY A 26 -0.92 -2.41 12.76
C GLY A 26 -0.82 -3.31 11.52
N CYS A 27 0.20 -3.03 10.71
CA CYS A 27 0.59 -3.80 9.53
C CYS A 27 2.12 -4.01 9.53
N PRO A 28 2.65 -4.99 8.76
CA PRO A 28 4.08 -5.14 8.55
C PRO A 28 4.72 -3.88 7.96
N GLN A 29 6.04 -3.79 8.03
CA GLN A 29 6.79 -2.69 7.41
C GLN A 29 6.44 -2.57 5.93
N ASP A 30 6.26 -1.32 5.45
CA ASP A 30 5.83 -0.99 4.08
C ASP A 30 4.35 -1.27 3.78
N TYR A 31 3.51 -1.45 4.81
CA TYR A 31 2.06 -1.54 4.69
C TYR A 31 1.33 -0.55 5.62
N VAL A 32 0.25 0.04 5.14
CA VAL A 32 -0.64 0.91 5.91
C VAL A 32 -2.02 0.27 6.05
N CYS A 33 -2.64 0.41 7.23
CA CYS A 33 -3.97 -0.11 7.47
C CYS A 33 -5.04 0.78 6.82
N ASN A 34 -5.71 0.25 5.79
CA ASN A 34 -6.89 0.84 5.20
C ASN A 34 -8.11 0.52 6.07
N LYS A 35 -8.55 1.48 6.89
CA LYS A 35 -9.69 1.32 7.82
C LYS A 35 -11.04 1.09 7.14
N SER A 36 -11.17 1.40 5.85
CA SER A 36 -12.41 1.19 5.11
C SER A 36 -12.57 -0.26 4.67
N THR A 37 -11.46 -0.93 4.38
CA THR A 37 -11.43 -2.33 3.94
C THR A 37 -10.90 -3.27 5.02
N ASP A 38 -10.45 -2.72 6.16
CA ASP A 38 -9.77 -3.40 7.27
C ASP A 38 -8.57 -4.25 6.80
N THR A 39 -7.87 -3.78 5.78
CA THR A 39 -6.73 -4.49 5.17
C THR A 39 -5.50 -3.61 5.05
N CYS A 40 -4.34 -4.24 5.16
CA CYS A 40 -3.02 -3.67 4.92
C CYS A 40 -2.79 -3.55 3.42
N GLU A 41 -2.65 -2.33 2.95
CA GLU A 41 -2.26 -2.01 1.58
C GLU A 41 -0.80 -1.57 1.55
N VAL A 42 -0.09 -1.89 0.46
CA VAL A 42 1.32 -1.50 0.31
C VAL A 42 1.41 0.02 0.40
N VAL A 43 2.33 0.51 1.23
CA VAL A 43 2.77 1.91 1.19
C VAL A 43 3.28 2.12 -0.23
N ARG A 44 2.61 2.99 -1.00
CA ARG A 44 3.03 3.32 -2.38
C ARG A 44 4.53 3.58 -2.34
N GLU A 45 5.28 2.88 -3.20
CA GLU A 45 6.75 2.83 -3.25
C GLU A 45 7.43 4.00 -2.51
N CYS A 46 8.26 3.70 -1.52
CA CYS A 46 9.00 4.71 -0.75
C CYS A 46 10.02 5.44 -1.65
N LYS A 47 9.50 6.35 -2.46
CA LYS A 47 10.22 7.11 -3.45
C LYS A 47 9.62 8.50 -3.54
N ASP A 48 10.46 9.41 -3.98
CA ASP A 48 10.03 10.73 -4.38
C ASP A 48 9.64 10.66 -5.86
N ASN A 49 8.41 11.04 -6.17
CA ASN A 49 7.89 11.12 -7.52
C ASN A 49 8.28 12.44 -8.20
N LEU A 50 8.73 13.44 -7.43
CA LEU A 50 9.07 14.77 -7.92
C LEU A 50 10.55 15.11 -7.65
N PRO A 51 11.24 15.78 -8.59
CA PRO A 51 12.65 16.10 -8.45
C PRO A 51 12.94 17.22 -7.42
N TRP A 52 11.91 17.81 -6.83
CA TRP A 52 12.02 18.98 -5.96
C TRP A 52 11.62 18.73 -4.51
N CYS A 53 11.42 17.48 -4.13
CA CYS A 53 11.03 17.09 -2.78
C CYS A 53 11.99 17.62 -1.71
N GLU A 54 13.31 17.50 -1.92
CA GLU A 54 14.32 18.03 -0.99
C GLU A 54 14.21 19.55 -0.75
N ARG A 55 13.82 20.31 -1.78
CA ARG A 55 13.63 21.77 -1.67
C ARG A 55 12.37 22.18 -0.90
N ASN A 56 11.48 21.22 -0.63
CA ASN A 56 10.19 21.44 0.01
C ASN A 56 10.08 20.63 1.30
N LYS A 57 11.20 20.13 1.83
CA LYS A 57 11.22 19.29 3.02
C LYS A 57 10.64 20.00 4.25
N GLU A 58 10.82 21.32 4.35
CA GLU A 58 10.23 22.11 5.44
C GLU A 58 8.68 22.15 5.40
N ARG A 59 8.08 21.78 4.26
CA ARG A 59 6.63 21.83 4.02
C ARG A 59 5.92 20.51 4.28
N CYS A 60 6.67 19.44 4.56
CA CYS A 60 6.11 18.11 4.81
C CYS A 60 4.96 18.18 5.85
N ASN A 61 5.18 18.86 6.97
CA ASN A 61 4.19 18.97 8.05
C ASN A 61 3.24 20.17 7.94
N GLY A 62 3.11 20.78 6.76
CA GLY A 62 2.32 21.99 6.52
C GLY A 62 1.04 21.77 5.73
N GLN A 63 0.54 22.85 5.12
CA GLN A 63 -0.66 22.86 4.28
C GLN A 63 -0.59 21.86 3.11
N PHE A 64 0.62 21.52 2.64
CA PHE A 64 0.83 20.62 1.51
C PHE A 64 1.08 19.17 1.92
N ARG A 65 0.87 18.81 3.19
CA ARG A 65 1.14 17.47 3.71
C ARG A 65 0.57 16.37 2.82
N GLY A 66 -0.74 16.40 2.52
CA GLY A 66 -1.37 15.34 1.73
C GLY A 66 -0.80 15.19 0.31
N PHE A 67 -0.33 16.30 -0.29
CA PHE A 67 0.36 16.26 -1.59
C PHE A 67 1.77 15.66 -1.44
N LEU A 68 2.54 16.13 -0.46
CA LEU A 68 3.90 15.67 -0.20
C LEU A 68 3.95 14.23 0.32
N GLU A 69 2.91 13.75 0.98
CA GLU A 69 2.69 12.36 1.36
C GLU A 69 2.61 11.43 0.16
N GLN A 70 2.02 11.89 -0.95
CA GLN A 70 1.93 11.10 -2.18
C GLN A 70 3.14 11.27 -3.09
N GLN A 71 3.75 12.46 -3.10
CA GLN A 71 4.76 12.83 -4.09
C GLN A 71 6.19 12.80 -3.57
N CYS A 72 6.36 12.94 -2.25
CA CYS A 72 7.64 13.10 -1.59
C CYS A 72 7.73 12.19 -0.34
N ALA A 73 7.12 11.00 -0.42
CA ALA A 73 6.96 10.10 0.73
C ALA A 73 8.32 9.77 1.38
N LYS A 74 9.36 9.60 0.55
CA LYS A 74 10.72 9.31 1.03
C LYS A 74 11.37 10.53 1.68
N THR A 75 11.42 11.69 1.01
CA THR A 75 12.01 12.91 1.59
C THR A 75 11.33 13.30 2.91
N CYS A 76 10.01 13.12 2.99
CA CYS A 76 9.23 13.52 4.15
C CYS A 76 9.12 12.45 5.25
N GLY A 77 9.57 11.22 5.01
CA GLY A 77 9.44 10.11 5.98
C GLY A 77 7.99 9.69 6.22
N TYR A 78 7.20 9.65 5.14
CA TYR A 78 5.83 9.13 5.12
C TYR A 78 5.72 7.68 4.63
N CYS A 79 6.86 7.15 4.19
CA CYS A 79 7.18 5.77 4.50
C CYS A 79 7.50 5.69 6.00
#